data_AF-A0A9Q0RVB3-F1
#
_entry.id   AF-A0A9Q0RVB3-F1
#
_cell.length_a   1.000
_cell.length_b   1.000
_cell.length_c   1.000
_cell.angle_alpha   90.00
_cell.angle_beta   90.00
_cell.angle_gamma   90.00
#
_symmetry.space_group_name_H-M   'P 1'
#
loop_
_entity.id
_entity.type
_entity.pdbx_description
1 polymer ?
#
loop_
_entity_poly.entity_id
_entity_poly.type
_entity_poly.pdbx_seq_one_letter_code
_entity_poly.pdbx_strand_id
1 'polypeptide(L)'
;ETSLSINTWVPLDVDIESQIDECIVQTQITGITNNLNDELRTAVINPNEIKTLVEFNLNSQLKLLQNLLSYRNNLLNKRVKLNSFPHKYLSSEELTELLGKCEDVTQSEECMSKEEFFKLLKINSERFNSDVNDGIESSAEYRSLHSFINSFCQPDVIESVKNNLINGWIP
;
A
#
# COMPACT_ATOMS: atom_id res chain seq x y z
N GLU A 1 2.18 -6.38 -34.65
CA GLU A 1 2.07 -5.17 -33.81
C GLU A 1 2.44 -5.56 -32.39
N THR A 2 3.48 -4.96 -31.83
CA THR A 2 3.94 -5.23 -30.46
C THR A 2 3.37 -4.14 -29.57
N SER A 3 2.37 -4.48 -28.75
CA SER A 3 1.79 -3.55 -27.79
C SER A 3 2.61 -3.58 -26.51
N LEU A 4 3.34 -2.51 -26.23
CA LEU A 4 4.02 -2.31 -24.96
C LEU A 4 3.04 -1.57 -24.01
N SER A 5 2.48 -2.29 -23.05
CA SER A 5 1.75 -1.67 -21.94
C SER A 5 2.74 -1.33 -20.83
N ILE A 6 3.06 -0.05 -20.69
CA ILE A 6 3.87 0.44 -19.58
C ILE A 6 2.93 0.68 -18.39
N ASN A 7 2.97 -0.23 -17.40
CA ASN A 7 2.34 0.00 -16.10
C ASN A 7 3.29 0.84 -15.23
N THR A 8 3.46 2.12 -15.56
CA THR A 8 4.18 3.03 -14.67
C THR A 8 3.18 3.62 -13.68
N TRP A 9 3.37 3.30 -12.40
CA TRP A 9 2.76 4.05 -11.32
C TRP A 9 3.37 5.45 -11.31
N VAL A 10 2.67 6.41 -11.91
CA VAL A 10 3.06 7.82 -11.83
C VAL A 10 2.50 8.32 -10.49
N PRO A 11 3.35 8.71 -9.53
CA PRO A 11 2.89 9.16 -8.24
C PRO A 11 2.06 10.44 -8.42
N LEU A 12 0.77 10.35 -8.15
CA LEU A 12 -0.17 11.46 -8.12
C LEU A 12 -0.13 12.15 -6.76
N ASP A 13 -0.54 13.41 -6.68
CA ASP A 13 -0.68 14.13 -5.40
C ASP A 13 -1.60 13.36 -4.42
N VAL A 14 -2.63 12.67 -4.94
CA VAL A 14 -3.52 11.82 -4.13
C VAL A 14 -2.82 10.59 -3.54
N ASP A 15 -1.71 10.17 -4.13
CA ASP A 15 -0.95 9.01 -3.63
C ASP A 15 -0.23 9.39 -2.34
N ILE A 16 0.16 10.66 -2.15
CA ILE A 16 0.81 11.12 -0.92
C ILE A 16 -0.20 11.23 0.21
N GLU A 17 -1.40 11.76 -0.07
CA GLU A 17 -2.49 11.78 0.90
C GLU A 17 -2.86 10.35 1.32
N SER A 18 -2.96 9.44 0.35
CA SER A 18 -3.25 8.03 0.61
C SER A 18 -2.13 7.33 1.40
N GLN A 19 -0.86 7.64 1.10
CA GLN A 19 0.29 7.12 1.85
C GLN A 19 0.34 7.65 3.30
N ILE A 20 -0.05 8.91 3.52
CA ILE A 20 -0.17 9.46 4.87
C ILE A 20 -1.28 8.73 5.63
N ASP A 21 -2.45 8.55 5.00
CA ASP A 21 -3.57 7.84 5.60
C ASP A 21 -3.21 6.38 5.93
N GLU A 22 -2.57 5.68 4.99
CA GLU A 22 -2.06 4.32 5.19
C GLU A 22 -1.07 4.26 6.37
N CYS A 23 -0.15 5.22 6.45
CA CYS A 23 0.87 5.27 7.50
C CYS A 23 0.23 5.46 8.90
N ILE A 24 -0.82 6.28 9.00
CA ILE A 24 -1.60 6.48 10.22
C ILE A 24 -2.35 5.19 10.59
N VAL A 25 -3.06 4.58 9.64
CA VAL A 25 -3.82 3.35 9.84
C VAL A 25 -2.90 2.20 10.30
N GLN A 26 -1.79 1.99 9.61
CA GLN A 26 -0.80 0.97 10.00
C GLN A 26 -0.28 1.19 11.42
N THR A 27 -0.02 2.43 11.82
CA THR A 27 0.43 2.75 13.18
C THR A 27 -0.63 2.42 14.22
N GLN A 28 -1.90 2.75 13.94
CA GLN A 28 -3.01 2.46 14.84
C GLN A 28 -3.30 0.97 14.96
N ILE A 29 -3.43 0.26 13.83
CA ILE A 29 -3.67 -1.17 13.80
C ILE A 29 -2.55 -1.88 14.55
N THR A 30 -1.29 -1.59 14.24
CA THR A 30 -0.15 -2.21 14.92
C THR A 30 -0.15 -1.94 16.42
N GLY A 31 -0.46 -0.70 16.84
CA GLY A 31 -0.58 -0.34 18.26
C GLY A 31 -1.64 -1.16 18.99
N ILE A 32 -2.76 -1.45 18.34
CA ILE A 32 -3.85 -2.26 18.91
C ILE A 32 -3.50 -3.75 18.89
N THR A 33 -2.89 -4.24 17.81
CA THR A 33 -2.71 -5.68 17.56
C THR A 33 -1.43 -6.27 18.16
N ASN A 34 -0.44 -5.46 18.52
CA ASN A 34 0.87 -5.92 19.01
C ASN A 34 0.81 -6.83 20.24
N ASN A 35 -0.20 -6.66 21.09
CA ASN A 35 -0.35 -7.43 22.33
C ASN A 35 -1.44 -8.52 22.24
N LEU A 36 -1.99 -8.77 21.05
CA LEU A 36 -2.97 -9.85 20.85
C LEU A 36 -2.27 -11.20 20.74
N ASN A 37 -2.98 -12.27 21.11
CA ASN A 37 -2.53 -13.63 20.80
C ASN A 37 -2.50 -13.86 19.27
N ASP A 38 -1.71 -14.83 18.82
CA ASP A 38 -1.49 -15.07 17.38
C ASP A 38 -2.77 -15.47 16.65
N GLU A 39 -3.69 -16.14 17.35
CA GLU A 39 -4.97 -16.60 16.82
C GLU A 39 -5.90 -15.42 16.47
N LEU A 40 -6.14 -14.50 17.40
CA LEU A 40 -6.95 -13.30 17.16
C LEU A 40 -6.25 -12.33 16.21
N ARG A 41 -4.92 -12.21 16.30
CA ARG A 41 -4.13 -11.36 15.40
C ARG A 41 -4.29 -11.80 13.95
N THR A 42 -4.18 -13.10 13.68
CA THR A 42 -4.32 -13.66 12.33
C THR A 42 -5.75 -13.57 11.82
N ALA A 43 -6.74 -13.63 12.72
CA ALA A 43 -8.16 -13.50 12.35
C ALA A 43 -8.55 -12.06 11.96
N VAL A 44 -7.92 -11.05 12.57
CA VAL A 44 -8.31 -9.63 12.41
C VAL A 44 -7.46 -8.90 11.37
N ILE A 45 -6.21 -9.31 11.17
CA ILE A 45 -5.28 -8.68 10.23
C ILE A 45 -5.36 -9.35 8.86
N ASN A 46 -5.29 -8.56 7.80
CA ASN A 46 -5.13 -9.05 6.43
C ASN A 46 -3.91 -9.99 6.33
N PRO A 47 -4.05 -11.27 5.91
CA PRO A 47 -2.95 -12.22 5.85
C PRO A 47 -1.74 -11.74 5.04
N ASN A 48 -1.96 -10.88 4.03
CA ASN A 48 -0.89 -10.30 3.21
C ASN A 48 -0.05 -9.25 3.96
N GLU A 49 -0.58 -8.69 5.05
CA GLU A 49 0.03 -7.61 5.82
C GLU A 49 0.63 -8.08 7.15
N ILE A 50 0.38 -9.34 7.55
CA ILE A 50 0.87 -9.89 8.82
C ILE A 50 2.40 -9.74 8.94
N LYS A 51 3.15 -10.06 7.87
CA LYS A 51 4.61 -9.92 7.89
C LYS A 51 5.05 -8.47 8.07
N THR A 52 4.42 -7.56 7.32
CA THR A 52 4.68 -6.13 7.37
C THR A 52 4.42 -5.54 8.76
N LEU A 53 3.35 -5.97 9.42
CA LEU A 53 2.98 -5.48 10.75
C LEU A 53 3.81 -6.13 11.87
N VAL A 54 4.32 -7.35 11.69
CA VAL A 54 5.25 -7.99 12.63
C VAL A 54 6.62 -7.31 12.62
N GLU A 55 7.08 -6.84 11.45
CA GLU A 55 8.33 -6.11 11.30
C GLU A 55 8.20 -4.60 11.61
N PHE A 56 7.02 -4.17 12.06
CA PHE A 56 6.71 -2.77 12.29
C PHE A 56 7.65 -2.14 13.32
N ASN A 57 8.29 -1.05 12.90
CA ASN A 57 9.12 -0.23 13.77
C ASN A 57 8.54 1.19 13.83
N LEU A 58 8.05 1.57 15.01
CA LEU A 58 7.42 2.88 15.22
C LEU A 58 8.35 4.04 14.83
N ASN A 59 9.65 3.96 15.11
CA ASN A 59 10.59 5.03 14.75
C ASN A 59 10.76 5.16 13.24
N SER A 60 10.82 4.04 12.51
CA SER A 60 10.88 4.04 11.05
C SER A 60 9.59 4.59 10.44
N GLN A 61 8.44 4.20 10.98
CA GLN A 61 7.14 4.66 10.51
C GLN A 61 6.94 6.16 10.76
N LEU A 62 7.32 6.65 11.94
CA LEU A 62 7.30 8.08 12.23
C LEU A 62 8.21 8.85 11.29
N LYS A 63 9.44 8.37 11.02
CA LYS A 63 10.32 9.01 10.03
C LYS A 63 9.71 9.04 8.62
N LEU A 64 9.06 7.96 8.19
CA LEU A 64 8.34 7.92 6.92
C LEU A 64 7.23 8.98 6.88
N LEU A 65 6.40 9.04 7.93
CA LEU A 65 5.33 10.03 8.05
C LEU A 65 5.88 11.46 8.00
N GLN A 66 6.99 11.74 8.68
CA GLN A 66 7.66 13.04 8.64
C GLN A 66 8.13 13.42 7.24
N ASN A 67 8.72 12.46 6.52
CA ASN A 67 9.14 12.66 5.13
C ASN A 67 7.95 12.96 4.22
N LEU A 68 6.85 12.22 4.38
CA LEU A 68 5.62 12.41 3.59
C LEU A 68 4.99 13.78 3.85
N LEU A 69 4.87 14.20 5.12
CA LEU A 69 4.35 15.51 5.49
C LEU A 69 5.23 16.65 4.94
N SER A 70 6.55 16.50 5.02
CA SER A 70 7.51 17.46 4.46
C SER A 70 7.41 17.53 2.94
N TYR A 71 7.29 16.38 2.27
CA TYR A 71 7.16 16.30 0.82
C TYR A 71 5.85 16.91 0.33
N ARG A 72 4.73 16.62 1.00
CA ARG A 72 3.42 17.26 0.77
C ARG A 72 3.52 18.78 0.80
N ASN A 73 4.12 19.35 1.85
CA ASN A 73 4.29 20.80 1.98
C ASN A 73 5.15 21.38 0.85
N ASN A 74 6.20 20.66 0.44
CA ASN A 74 7.07 21.07 -0.67
C ASN A 74 6.37 21.01 -2.05
N LEU A 75 5.46 20.06 -2.26
CA LEU A 75 4.67 19.98 -3.50
C LEU A 75 3.66 21.11 -3.61
N LEU A 76 2.98 21.46 -2.51
CA LEU A 76 2.10 22.64 -2.49
C LEU A 76 2.84 23.91 -2.92
N ASN A 77 4.13 24.03 -2.55
CA ASN A 77 5.01 25.15 -2.95
C ASN A 77 5.56 25.05 -4.38
N LYS A 78 5.69 23.83 -4.95
CA LYS A 78 6.22 23.59 -6.31
C LYS A 78 5.17 23.66 -7.43
N ARG A 79 3.88 23.80 -7.10
CA ARG A 79 2.74 23.86 -8.07
C ARG A 79 2.84 24.93 -9.16
N VAL A 80 3.83 25.82 -9.13
CA VAL A 80 4.04 26.86 -10.16
C VAL A 80 4.78 26.33 -11.41
N LYS A 81 5.36 25.13 -11.43
CA LYS A 81 6.27 24.70 -12.53
C LYS A 81 6.12 23.29 -13.08
N LEU A 82 4.94 22.66 -13.03
CA LEU A 82 4.70 21.46 -13.82
C LEU A 82 4.20 21.86 -15.21
N ASN A 83 5.15 22.21 -16.07
CA ASN A 83 4.89 22.20 -17.50
C ASN A 83 4.47 20.77 -17.87
N SER A 84 3.23 20.63 -18.36
CA SER A 84 2.70 19.42 -18.98
C SER A 84 3.77 18.79 -19.86
N PHE A 85 4.33 17.65 -19.44
CA PHE A 85 5.20 16.88 -20.31
C PHE A 85 4.41 16.53 -21.57
N PRO A 86 4.93 16.79 -22.77
CA PRO A 86 4.22 16.47 -23.99
C PRO A 86 4.00 14.95 -24.05
N HIS A 87 2.74 14.52 -23.96
CA HIS A 87 2.32 13.12 -24.08
C HIS A 87 2.50 12.63 -25.52
N LYS A 88 3.75 12.40 -25.94
CA LYS A 88 4.07 11.72 -27.19
C LYS A 88 4.56 10.32 -26.85
N TYR A 89 3.86 9.32 -27.37
CA TYR A 89 4.36 7.95 -27.38
C TYR A 89 5.68 7.91 -28.14
N LEU A 90 6.62 7.13 -27.61
CA LEU A 90 7.88 6.85 -28.29
C LEU A 90 7.59 6.02 -29.54
N SER A 91 8.33 6.29 -30.62
CA SER A 91 8.37 5.40 -31.77
C SER A 91 9.07 4.08 -31.41
N SER A 92 8.90 3.05 -32.23
CA SER A 92 9.56 1.76 -32.02
C SER A 92 11.10 1.87 -32.01
N GLU A 93 11.65 2.84 -32.76
CA GLU A 93 13.08 3.10 -32.84
C GLU A 93 13.57 3.78 -31.55
N GLU A 94 12.85 4.78 -31.06
CA GLU A 94 13.15 5.48 -29.81
C GLU A 94 13.06 4.55 -28.59
N LEU A 95 12.09 3.63 -28.59
CA LEU A 95 11.95 2.60 -27.56
C LEU A 95 13.15 1.64 -27.55
N THR A 96 13.60 1.20 -28.73
CA THR A 96 14.74 0.27 -28.83
C THR A 96 16.03 0.94 -28.38
N GLU A 97 16.22 2.22 -28.72
CA GLU A 97 17.34 3.02 -28.23
C GLU A 97 17.29 3.22 -26.70
N LEU A 98 16.09 3.45 -26.14
CA LEU A 98 15.89 3.59 -24.70
C LEU A 98 16.18 2.29 -23.95
N LEU A 99 15.69 1.15 -24.45
CA LEU A 99 15.95 -0.16 -23.87
C LEU A 99 17.45 -0.48 -23.87
N GLY A 100 18.16 -0.14 -24.96
CA GLY A 100 19.63 -0.29 -25.01
C GLY A 100 20.38 0.60 -24.02
N LYS A 101 19.86 1.79 -23.68
CA LYS A 101 20.44 2.69 -22.66
C LYS A 101 20.16 2.23 -21.22
N CYS A 102 19.13 1.41 -21.03
CA CYS A 102 18.67 0.96 -19.71
C CYS A 102 18.92 -0.54 -19.50
N GLU A 103 19.84 -1.14 -20.25
CA GLU A 103 20.11 -2.59 -20.22
C GLU A 103 20.45 -3.09 -18.80
N ASP A 104 21.10 -2.25 -17.98
CA ASP A 104 21.43 -2.54 -16.58
C ASP A 104 20.21 -2.56 -15.62
N VAL A 105 19.06 -2.05 -16.04
CA VAL A 105 17.86 -1.83 -15.21
C VAL A 105 16.61 -2.50 -15.80
N THR A 106 16.70 -3.06 -17.00
CA THR A 106 15.61 -3.76 -17.66
C THR A 106 15.78 -5.26 -17.56
N GLN A 107 14.84 -5.93 -16.92
CA GLN A 107 14.74 -7.39 -16.92
C GLN A 107 13.53 -7.80 -17.76
N SER A 108 13.77 -8.60 -18.81
CA SER A 108 12.68 -9.24 -19.55
C SER A 108 12.16 -10.40 -18.72
N GLU A 109 10.96 -10.23 -18.16
CA GLU A 109 10.24 -11.33 -17.50
C GLU A 109 9.76 -12.34 -18.53
N GLU A 110 9.95 -13.63 -18.25
CA GLU A 110 9.38 -14.70 -19.08
C GLU A 110 7.86 -14.71 -18.96
N CYS A 111 7.18 -14.84 -20.09
CA CYS A 111 5.73 -14.89 -20.10
C CYS A 111 5.26 -16.21 -19.46
N MET A 112 4.54 -16.11 -18.34
CA MET A 112 4.00 -17.27 -17.62
C MET A 112 3.22 -18.19 -18.54
N SER A 113 3.45 -19.51 -18.42
CA SER A 113 2.70 -20.48 -19.22
C SER A 113 1.23 -20.53 -18.81
N LYS A 114 0.33 -20.86 -19.75
CA LYS A 114 -1.10 -21.02 -19.45
C LYS A 114 -1.36 -22.04 -18.33
N GLU A 115 -0.54 -23.09 -18.28
CA GLU A 115 -0.66 -24.17 -17.29
C GLU A 115 -0.30 -23.70 -15.87
N GLU A 116 0.76 -22.89 -15.73
CA GLU A 116 1.13 -22.26 -14.46
C GLU A 116 0.08 -21.26 -13.99
N PHE A 117 -0.48 -20.48 -14.91
CA PHE A 117 -1.55 -19.54 -14.62
C PHE A 117 -2.78 -20.25 -14.02
N PHE A 118 -3.23 -21.35 -14.63
CA PHE A 118 -4.36 -22.11 -14.11
C PHE A 118 -4.06 -22.81 -12.78
N LYS A 119 -2.82 -23.30 -12.58
CA LYS A 119 -2.39 -23.83 -11.27
C LYS A 119 -2.46 -22.76 -10.19
N LEU A 120 -2.01 -21.54 -10.49
CA LEU A 120 -2.03 -20.41 -9.57
C LEU A 120 -3.47 -20.02 -9.19
N LEU A 121 -4.39 -19.99 -10.15
CA LEU A 121 -5.82 -19.76 -9.88
C LEU A 121 -6.42 -20.82 -8.95
N LYS A 122 -6.11 -22.10 -9.19
CA LYS A 122 -6.61 -23.19 -8.35
C LYS A 122 -6.09 -23.08 -6.92
N ILE A 123 -4.79 -22.87 -6.75
CA ILE A 123 -4.17 -22.67 -5.43
C ILE A 123 -4.82 -21.49 -4.69
N ASN A 124 -5.11 -20.38 -5.38
CA ASN A 124 -5.76 -19.24 -4.76
C ASN A 124 -7.21 -19.51 -4.39
N SER A 125 -7.95 -20.30 -5.17
CA SER A 125 -9.34 -20.68 -4.84
C SER A 125 -9.44 -21.55 -3.58
N GLU A 126 -8.48 -22.46 -3.39
CA GLU A 126 -8.46 -23.38 -2.23
C GLU A 126 -8.12 -22.68 -0.90
N ARG A 127 -7.53 -21.47 -0.96
CA ARG A 127 -7.25 -20.64 0.23
C ARG A 127 -8.52 -20.13 0.92
N PHE A 128 -9.65 -20.12 0.22
CA PHE A 128 -10.92 -19.58 0.72
C PHE A 128 -11.91 -20.65 1.22
N ASN A 129 -11.44 -21.86 1.58
CA ASN A 129 -12.31 -22.83 2.25
C ASN A 129 -12.73 -22.31 3.64
N SER A 130 -13.97 -21.81 3.68
CA SER A 130 -14.64 -21.12 4.80
C SER A 130 -14.85 -21.97 6.05
N ASP A 131 -14.69 -23.30 5.97
CA ASP A 131 -15.08 -24.22 7.04
C ASP A 131 -14.10 -24.23 8.25
N VAL A 132 -12.92 -23.61 8.14
CA VAL A 132 -11.89 -23.61 9.21
C VAL A 132 -11.88 -22.32 10.04
N ASN A 133 -12.34 -21.18 9.50
CA ASN A 133 -12.23 -19.86 10.17
C ASN A 133 -13.50 -19.43 10.94
N ASP A 134 -14.63 -20.13 10.78
CA ASP A 134 -15.94 -19.69 11.28
C ASP A 134 -16.07 -19.67 12.82
N GLY A 135 -15.22 -20.44 13.52
CA GLY A 135 -15.23 -20.52 14.99
C GLY A 135 -14.70 -19.27 15.71
N ILE A 136 -13.73 -18.57 15.12
CA ILE A 136 -13.07 -17.41 15.75
C ILE A 136 -13.79 -16.12 15.38
N GLU A 137 -14.19 -15.97 14.11
CA GLU A 137 -14.93 -14.79 13.61
C GLU A 137 -16.33 -14.65 14.25
N SER A 138 -16.89 -15.77 14.72
CA SER A 138 -18.16 -15.79 15.47
C SER A 138 -18.03 -15.43 16.95
N SER A 139 -16.80 -15.34 17.49
CA SER A 139 -16.57 -15.02 18.90
C SER A 139 -16.93 -13.57 19.25
N ALA A 140 -17.46 -13.35 20.45
CA ALA A 140 -17.80 -12.00 20.94
C ALA A 140 -16.56 -11.10 21.08
N GLU A 141 -15.42 -11.70 21.40
CA GLU A 141 -14.12 -11.02 21.53
C GLU A 141 -13.64 -10.50 20.17
N TYR A 142 -13.66 -11.34 19.13
CA TYR A 142 -13.35 -10.93 17.76
C TYR A 142 -14.24 -9.77 17.30
N ARG A 143 -15.57 -9.88 17.48
CA ARG A 143 -16.50 -8.83 17.05
C ARG A 143 -16.25 -7.49 17.75
N SER A 144 -15.96 -7.54 19.04
CA SER A 144 -15.66 -6.33 19.83
C SER A 144 -14.36 -5.68 19.36
N LEU A 145 -13.31 -6.49 19.16
CA LEU A 145 -12.02 -6.03 18.66
C LEU A 145 -12.10 -5.49 17.23
N HIS A 146 -12.80 -6.19 16.34
CA HIS A 146 -13.02 -5.76 14.96
C HIS A 146 -13.81 -4.45 14.91
N SER A 147 -14.87 -4.30 15.71
CA SER A 147 -15.60 -3.04 15.82
C SER A 147 -14.72 -1.92 16.38
N PHE A 148 -13.87 -2.22 17.36
CA PHE A 148 -12.95 -1.25 17.95
C PHE A 148 -11.94 -0.76 16.91
N ILE A 149 -11.24 -1.66 16.22
CA ILE A 149 -10.27 -1.30 15.18
C ILE A 149 -10.92 -0.47 14.07
N ASN A 150 -12.09 -0.90 13.58
CA ASN A 150 -12.82 -0.17 12.55
C ASN A 150 -13.29 1.21 13.01
N SER A 151 -13.48 1.43 14.32
CA SER A 151 -13.84 2.75 14.86
C SER A 151 -12.67 3.72 14.80
N PHE A 152 -11.44 3.26 15.05
CA PHE A 152 -10.23 4.08 14.93
C PHE A 152 -9.83 4.32 13.47
N CYS A 153 -10.11 3.36 12.60
CA CYS A 153 -9.80 3.42 11.17
C CYS A 153 -10.92 4.08 10.34
N GLN A 154 -11.92 4.72 10.96
CA GLN A 154 -12.92 5.48 10.21
C GLN A 154 -12.26 6.66 9.48
N PRO A 155 -12.67 6.97 8.24
CA PRO A 155 -12.09 8.07 7.46
C PRO A 155 -12.04 9.40 8.22
N ASP A 156 -13.12 9.76 8.93
CA ASP A 156 -13.20 11.00 9.70
C ASP A 156 -12.18 11.06 10.85
N VAL A 157 -11.90 9.92 11.48
CA VAL A 157 -10.91 9.82 12.57
C VAL A 157 -9.50 9.97 12.01
N ILE A 158 -9.21 9.29 10.90
CA ILE A 158 -7.93 9.39 10.21
C ILE A 158 -7.69 10.82 9.72
N GLU A 159 -8.70 11.45 9.12
CA GLU A 159 -8.63 12.84 8.68
C GLU A 159 -8.39 13.80 9.85
N SER A 160 -9.07 13.60 10.98
CA SER A 160 -8.84 14.39 12.20
C SER A 160 -7.40 14.23 12.73
N VAL A 161 -6.88 13.00 12.80
CA VAL A 161 -5.49 12.74 13.22
C VAL A 161 -4.51 13.39 12.25
N LYS A 162 -4.71 13.21 10.94
CA LYS A 162 -3.91 13.81 9.88
C LYS A 162 -3.87 15.33 10.00
N ASN A 163 -5.02 15.98 10.17
CA ASN A 163 -5.11 17.44 10.33
C ASN A 163 -4.40 17.92 11.59
N ASN A 164 -4.53 17.20 12.71
CA ASN A 164 -3.80 17.54 13.93
C ASN A 164 -2.29 17.39 13.78
N LEU A 165 -1.84 16.34 13.07
CA LEU A 165 -0.42 16.16 12.76
C LEU A 165 0.08 17.30 11.86
N ILE A 166 -0.65 17.66 10.81
CA ILE A 166 -0.28 18.78 9.93
C ILE A 166 -0.21 20.10 10.70
N ASN A 167 -1.18 20.37 11.57
CA ASN A 167 -1.25 21.64 12.33
C ASN A 167 -0.24 21.70 13.49
N GLY A 168 0.07 20.56 14.11
CA GLY A 168 1.06 20.45 15.18
C GLY A 168 2.50 20.30 14.68
N TRP A 169 2.69 20.04 13.39
CA TRP A 169 4.00 19.87 12.76
C TRP A 169 4.64 21.23 12.47
N ILE A 170 5.43 21.72 13.42
CA ILE A 170 6.35 22.84 13.21
C ILE A 170 7.68 22.24 12.71
N PRO A 171 8.20 22.63 11.53
CA PRO A 171 9.47 22.12 11.00
C PRO A 171 10.67 22.37 11.92
#